data_AF-A0A8E5MHN8-F1
#
_entry.id   AF-A0A8E5MHN8-F1
#
_cell.length_a   1.000
_cell.length_b   1.000
_cell.length_c   1.000
_cell.angle_alpha   90.00
_cell.angle_beta   90.00
_cell.angle_gamma   90.00
#
_symmetry.space_group_name_H-M   'P 1'
#
loop_
_entity.id
_entity.type
_entity.pdbx_description
1 polymer ?
#
loop_
_entity_poly.entity_id
_entity_poly.type
_entity_poly.pdbx_seq_one_letter_code
_entity_poly.pdbx_strand_id
1 'polypeptide(L)'
;MSARVGSVADNRAGGWYSYRASKAAVNSIAGSLDIMLAARSGDKAVALAYHPGTVRTDFSRPFWGRVPEKQLFSPEYAVERMVAVVRGLDLRDRGKCLDWKGEVIPP
;
A
#
# COMPACT_ATOMS: atom_id res chain seq x y z
N MET A 1 -1.94 2.93 -5.26
CA MET A 1 -1.01 1.81 -4.99
C MET A 1 0.29 2.31 -4.36
N SER A 2 0.51 1.99 -3.09
CA SER A 2 1.71 2.34 -2.32
C SER A 2 2.74 1.20 -2.30
N ALA A 3 3.85 1.39 -1.59
CA ALA A 3 4.84 0.38 -1.29
C ALA A 3 5.41 0.60 0.11
N ARG A 4 5.91 -0.47 0.76
CA ARG A 4 6.52 -0.38 2.10
C ARG A 4 7.66 0.63 2.19
N VAL A 5 8.42 0.79 1.11
CA VAL A 5 9.50 1.79 0.99
C VAL A 5 9.03 3.25 0.97
N GLY A 6 7.71 3.50 0.86
CA GLY A 6 7.09 4.81 1.03
C GLY A 6 6.82 5.18 2.49
N SER A 7 7.01 4.26 3.43
CA SER A 7 7.02 4.56 4.87
C SER A 7 8.34 5.21 5.25
N VAL A 8 8.27 6.39 5.87
CA VAL A 8 9.44 7.08 6.42
C VAL A 8 9.85 6.41 7.74
N ALA A 9 8.90 6.01 8.57
CA ALA A 9 9.16 5.35 9.86
C ALA A 9 9.79 3.95 9.74
N ASP A 10 9.42 3.19 8.70
CA ASP A 10 9.99 1.85 8.42
C ASP A 10 11.26 1.92 7.57
N ASN A 11 11.77 3.13 7.26
CA ASN A 11 12.95 3.25 6.43
C ASN A 11 14.23 2.84 7.19
N ARG A 12 14.93 1.82 6.67
CA ARG A 12 16.20 1.31 7.19
C ARG A 12 17.31 1.25 6.13
N ALA A 13 17.05 1.74 4.90
CA ALA A 13 17.98 1.64 3.78
C ALA A 13 17.84 2.80 2.78
N GLY A 14 18.94 3.17 2.12
CA GLY A 14 18.95 4.23 1.09
C GLY A 14 18.50 3.78 -0.31
N GLY A 15 18.72 4.67 -1.29
CA GLY A 15 18.45 4.43 -2.71
C GLY A 15 16.97 4.55 -3.12
N TRP A 16 16.70 4.42 -4.42
CA TRP A 16 15.34 4.49 -4.98
C TRP A 16 14.60 5.79 -4.63
N TYR A 17 15.32 6.91 -4.50
CA TYR A 17 14.79 8.14 -3.90
C TYR A 17 13.50 8.64 -4.57
N SER A 18 13.46 8.70 -5.91
CA SER A 18 12.26 9.12 -6.65
C SER A 18 11.08 8.16 -6.43
N TYR A 19 11.34 6.85 -6.45
CA TYR A 19 10.31 5.86 -6.19
C TYR A 19 9.78 5.96 -4.75
N ARG A 20 10.66 6.04 -3.74
CA ARG A 20 10.30 6.23 -2.33
C ARG A 20 9.49 7.51 -2.12
N ALA A 21 9.96 8.64 -2.66
CA ALA A 21 9.26 9.91 -2.59
C ALA A 21 7.86 9.81 -3.22
N SER A 22 7.72 9.17 -4.38
CA SER A 22 6.41 8.97 -5.02
C SER A 22 5.47 8.13 -4.15
N LYS A 23 5.97 7.10 -3.46
CA LYS A 23 5.17 6.22 -2.60
C LYS A 23 4.81 6.87 -1.26
N ALA A 24 5.71 7.67 -0.70
CA ALA A 24 5.42 8.51 0.46
C ALA A 24 4.35 9.57 0.12
N ALA A 25 4.42 10.19 -1.08
CA ALA A 25 3.40 11.11 -1.56
C ALA A 25 2.03 10.44 -1.70
N VAL A 26 1.96 9.19 -2.21
CA VAL A 26 0.71 8.42 -2.25
C VAL A 26 0.11 8.21 -0.86
N ASN A 27 0.93 7.92 0.17
CA ASN A 27 0.44 7.79 1.54
C ASN A 27 -0.15 9.10 2.06
N SER A 28 0.55 10.22 1.83
CA SER A 28 0.08 11.56 2.21
C SER A 28 -1.23 11.95 1.51
N ILE A 29 -1.34 11.67 0.20
CA ILE A 29 -2.54 11.92 -0.59
C ILE A 29 -3.72 11.08 -0.06
N ALA A 30 -3.51 9.80 0.26
CA ALA A 30 -4.56 8.94 0.78
C ALA A 30 -5.13 9.47 2.10
N GLY A 31 -4.26 9.86 3.05
CA GLY A 31 -4.71 10.46 4.31
C GLY A 31 -5.44 11.78 4.12
N SER A 32 -4.92 12.67 3.26
CA SER A 32 -5.55 13.97 2.99
C SER A 32 -6.90 13.83 2.28
N LEU A 33 -6.99 12.92 1.31
CA LEU A 33 -8.23 12.60 0.62
C LEU A 33 -9.26 12.03 1.59
N ASP A 34 -8.84 11.13 2.49
CA ASP A 34 -9.75 10.53 3.46
C ASP A 34 -10.31 11.56 4.44
N ILE A 35 -9.51 12.53 4.91
CA ILE A 35 -9.98 13.65 5.73
C ILE A 35 -11.08 14.44 5.00
N MET A 36 -10.86 14.74 3.72
CA MET A 36 -11.86 15.43 2.90
C MET A 36 -13.13 14.59 2.72
N LEU A 37 -12.99 13.29 2.47
CA LEU A 37 -14.11 12.35 2.34
C LEU A 37 -14.92 12.24 3.64
N ALA A 38 -14.25 12.21 4.80
CA ALA A 38 -14.90 12.24 6.10
C ALA A 38 -15.83 13.45 6.22
N ALA A 39 -15.32 14.64 5.90
CA ALA A 39 -16.05 15.88 6.03
C ALA A 39 -17.22 16.00 5.05
N ARG A 40 -17.13 15.39 3.86
CA ARG A 40 -18.13 15.51 2.79
C ARG A 40 -19.15 14.37 2.76
N SER A 41 -18.74 13.17 3.14
CA SER A 41 -19.49 11.93 2.92
C SER A 41 -19.69 11.10 4.19
N GLY A 42 -19.12 11.53 5.32
CA GLY A 42 -19.13 10.75 6.56
C GLY A 42 -18.54 9.37 6.35
N ASP A 43 -19.30 8.34 6.74
CA ASP A 43 -18.87 6.94 6.68
C ASP A 43 -19.21 6.25 5.35
N LYS A 44 -19.76 6.99 4.38
CA LYS A 44 -20.13 6.45 3.06
C LYS A 44 -18.95 6.31 2.10
N ALA A 45 -17.80 6.90 2.42
CA ALA A 45 -16.60 6.85 1.61
C ALA A 45 -15.34 6.91 2.47
N VAL A 46 -14.35 6.09 2.10
CA VAL A 46 -13.03 6.02 2.74
C VAL A 46 -11.96 6.01 1.65
N ALA A 47 -10.84 6.67 1.90
CA ALA A 47 -9.62 6.50 1.10
C ALA A 47 -8.53 5.80 1.93
N LEU A 48 -7.72 4.99 1.26
CA LEU A 48 -6.56 4.31 1.85
C LEU A 48 -5.47 4.12 0.80
N ALA A 49 -4.24 3.97 1.28
CA ALA A 49 -3.11 3.51 0.48
C ALA A 49 -2.98 1.98 0.64
N TYR A 50 -2.63 1.29 -0.44
CA TYR A 50 -2.50 -0.18 -0.43
C TYR A 50 -1.17 -0.64 -1.01
N HIS A 51 -0.46 -1.51 -0.29
CA HIS A 51 0.76 -2.19 -0.73
C HIS A 51 0.48 -3.66 -1.07
N PRO A 52 0.60 -4.08 -2.33
CA PRO A 52 0.24 -5.44 -2.77
C PRO A 52 1.30 -6.51 -2.48
N GLY A 53 2.41 -6.17 -1.80
CA GLY A 53 3.62 -6.99 -1.82
C GLY A 53 4.37 -6.87 -3.15
N THR A 54 5.26 -7.83 -3.43
CA THR A 54 5.97 -7.89 -4.71
C THR A 54 5.25 -8.84 -5.66
N VAL A 55 4.73 -8.32 -6.76
CA VAL A 55 3.85 -9.04 -7.69
C VAL A 55 4.56 -9.24 -9.03
N ARG A 56 4.50 -10.44 -9.60
CA ARG A 56 5.06 -10.81 -10.92
C ARG A 56 4.42 -9.99 -12.05
N THR A 57 4.98 -8.82 -12.25
CA THR A 57 4.64 -7.85 -13.30
C THR A 57 5.91 -7.41 -14.03
N ASP A 58 5.77 -6.78 -15.19
CA ASP A 58 6.90 -6.22 -15.95
C ASP A 58 7.73 -5.23 -15.13
N PHE A 59 7.08 -4.41 -14.31
CA PHE A 59 7.74 -3.47 -13.40
C PHE A 59 8.68 -4.18 -12.41
N SER A 60 8.25 -5.31 -11.86
CA SER A 60 8.98 -6.06 -10.84
C SER A 60 10.02 -7.04 -11.39
N ARG A 61 9.95 -7.35 -12.70
CA ARG A 61 10.74 -8.40 -13.35
C ARG A 61 12.24 -8.32 -13.06
N PRO A 62 12.88 -7.14 -13.09
CA PRO A 62 14.32 -7.03 -12.79
C PRO A 62 14.69 -7.40 -11.35
N PHE A 63 13.72 -7.53 -10.45
CA PHE A 63 13.93 -7.71 -9.01
C PHE A 63 13.55 -9.11 -8.50
N TRP A 64 12.94 -9.96 -9.33
CA TRP A 64 12.46 -11.29 -8.92
C TRP A 64 13.54 -12.15 -8.26
N GLY A 65 14.76 -12.14 -8.78
CA GLY A 65 15.88 -12.92 -8.22
C GLY A 65 16.35 -12.48 -6.83
N ARG A 66 15.90 -11.31 -6.34
CA ARG A 66 16.23 -10.79 -5.00
C ARG A 66 15.10 -10.99 -3.99
N VAL A 67 13.95 -11.50 -4.44
CA VAL A 67 12.75 -11.67 -3.62
C VAL A 67 12.65 -13.14 -3.23
N PRO A 68 12.51 -13.49 -1.93
CA PRO A 68 12.24 -14.86 -1.54
C PRO A 68 11.01 -15.41 -2.28
N GLU A 69 11.04 -16.66 -2.74
CA GLU A 69 9.97 -17.21 -3.58
C GLU A 69 8.58 -17.10 -2.93
N LYS A 70 8.51 -17.31 -1.60
CA LYS A 70 7.27 -17.15 -0.80
C LYS A 70 6.77 -15.71 -0.67
N GLN A 71 7.51 -14.72 -1.17
CA GLN A 71 7.18 -13.29 -1.14
C GLN A 71 7.06 -12.68 -2.55
N LEU A 72 7.14 -13.52 -3.59
CA LEU A 72 6.93 -13.14 -4.99
C LEU A 72 5.58 -13.67 -5.47
N PHE A 73 4.58 -12.80 -5.48
CA PHE A 73 3.18 -13.17 -5.72
C PHE A 73 2.82 -13.19 -7.20
N SER A 74 1.85 -14.03 -7.56
CA SER A 74 1.16 -13.89 -8.85
C SER A 74 0.18 -12.70 -8.82
N PRO A 75 -0.18 -12.13 -9.98
CA PRO A 75 -1.23 -11.10 -10.06
C PRO A 75 -2.55 -11.55 -9.43
N GLU A 76 -2.96 -12.80 -9.65
CA GLU A 76 -4.22 -13.37 -9.16
C GLU A 76 -4.25 -13.39 -7.63
N TYR A 77 -3.18 -13.86 -7.00
CA TYR A 77 -3.05 -13.87 -5.54
C TYR A 77 -3.02 -12.45 -4.97
N ALA A 78 -2.32 -11.51 -5.63
CA ALA A 78 -2.27 -10.13 -5.17
C ALA A 78 -3.65 -9.44 -5.22
N VAL A 79 -4.46 -9.75 -6.23
CA VAL A 79 -5.85 -9.26 -6.35
C VAL A 79 -6.75 -9.94 -5.32
N GLU A 80 -6.63 -11.25 -5.12
CA GLU A 80 -7.37 -11.98 -4.08
C GLU A 80 -7.15 -11.35 -2.69
N ARG A 81 -5.88 -11.07 -2.36
CA ARG A 81 -5.51 -10.38 -1.12
C ARG A 81 -6.07 -8.97 -1.03
N MET A 82 -6.01 -8.20 -2.12
CA MET A 82 -6.57 -6.85 -2.17
C MET A 82 -8.08 -6.87 -1.88
N VAL A 83 -8.82 -7.79 -2.52
CA VAL A 83 -10.26 -7.94 -2.30
C VAL A 83 -10.55 -8.36 -0.85
N ALA A 84 -9.76 -9.28 -0.29
CA ALA A 84 -9.90 -9.68 1.11
C ALA A 84 -9.70 -8.51 2.08
N VAL A 85 -8.66 -7.68 1.86
CA VAL A 85 -8.41 -6.47 2.65
C VAL A 85 -9.58 -5.50 2.54
N VAL A 86 -10.05 -5.21 1.33
CA VAL A 86 -11.17 -4.28 1.10
C VAL A 86 -12.46 -4.77 1.78
N ARG A 87 -12.74 -6.07 1.74
CA ARG A 87 -13.91 -6.67 2.41
C ARG A 87 -13.80 -6.67 3.93
N GLY A 88 -12.58 -6.64 4.47
CA GLY A 88 -12.31 -6.61 5.91
C GLY A 88 -12.08 -5.22 6.50
N LEU A 89 -12.27 -4.15 5.71
CA LEU A 89 -12.03 -2.78 6.19
C LEU A 89 -12.95 -2.38 7.33
N ASP A 90 -12.37 -1.68 8.29
CA ASP A 90 -13.08 -0.98 9.36
C ASP A 90 -12.87 0.54 9.21
N LEU A 91 -13.81 1.35 9.71
CA LEU A 91 -13.67 2.81 9.68
C LEU A 91 -12.41 3.30 10.43
N ARG A 92 -11.89 2.52 11.37
CA ARG A 92 -10.60 2.78 12.04
C ARG A 92 -9.43 2.75 11.07
N ASP A 93 -9.54 2.14 9.89
CA ASP A 93 -8.47 2.00 8.90
C ASP A 93 -8.44 3.11 7.85
N ARG A 94 -9.39 4.03 7.93
CA ARG A 94 -9.48 5.19 7.06
C ARG A 94 -8.18 5.99 7.02
N GLY A 95 -7.79 6.45 5.83
CA GLY A 95 -6.59 7.26 5.60
C GLY A 95 -5.24 6.55 5.83
N LYS A 96 -5.23 5.27 6.25
CA LYS A 96 -4.00 4.51 6.50
C LYS A 96 -3.40 3.92 5.22
N CYS A 97 -2.17 3.44 5.33
CA CYS A 97 -1.56 2.54 4.36
C CYS A 97 -1.66 1.10 4.89
N LEU A 98 -2.30 0.20 4.14
CA LEU A 98 -2.41 -1.23 4.48
C LEU A 98 -1.60 -2.07 3.50
N ASP A 99 -1.05 -3.19 3.97
CA ASP A 99 -0.45 -4.19 3.10
C ASP A 99 -1.42 -5.31 2.70
N TRP A 100 -0.93 -6.25 1.89
CA TRP A 100 -1.68 -7.41 1.40
C TRP A 100 -2.18 -8.37 2.51
N LYS A 101 -1.70 -8.23 3.75
CA LYS A 101 -2.19 -8.96 4.91
C LYS A 101 -3.26 -8.18 5.69
N GLY A 102 -3.51 -6.92 5.32
CA GLY A 102 -4.32 -5.98 6.10
C GLY A 102 -3.55 -5.34 7.25
N GLU A 103 -2.22 -5.49 7.31
CA GLU A 103 -1.40 -4.86 8.35
C GLU A 103 -1.16 -3.40 8.00
N VAL A 104 -1.19 -2.52 9.01
CA VAL A 104 -0.88 -1.10 8.85
C VAL A 104 0.61 -0.93 8.59
N ILE A 105 0.95 -0.27 7.48
CA ILE A 105 2.28 0.26 7.22
C ILE A 105 2.36 1.65 7.88
N PRO A 106 3.32 1.89 8.80
CA PRO A 106 3.44 3.19 9.44
C PRO A 106 3.82 4.29 8.43
N PRO A 107 3.50 5.56 8.71
CA PRO A 107 3.84 6.68 7.82
C PRO A 107 5.34 6.84 7.59
#